data_AF-A0A2G2XB23-F1
#
_entry.id   AF-A0A2G2XB23-F1
#
_cell.length_a   1.000
_cell.length_b   1.000
_cell.length_c   1.000
_cell.angle_alpha   90.00
_cell.angle_beta   90.00
_cell.angle_gamma   90.00
#
_symmetry.space_group_name_H-M   'P 1'
#
loop_
_entity.id
_entity.type
_entity.pdbx_description
1 polymer ?
#
loop_
_entity_poly.entity_id
_entity_poly.type
_entity_poly.pdbx_seq_one_letter_code
_entity_poly.pdbx_strand_id
1 'polypeptide(L)'
;MHATMPWHTVKDIFILVNIKEKHHWVLAVLSFSERYIFLYDSYESCGRYTTIFAEIEQLAEIIPLCLQACNFYKKKGIDLQKHPRYKDKDSSDLFDMLFEDNLPQQPSGSLDCGLYMVTYAECLSYGQRVLSIEFNPNALRTRYAALLWNYGTRKQEANAHSDFEAPLRPVRKSRITSVTEVLEVSWRVFVLQRQYNFTKYANWNYPVILV
;
A
#
# COMPACT_ATOMS: atom_id res chain seq x y z
N MET A 1 -14.98 16.74 -0.29
CA MET A 1 -14.06 15.58 -0.38
C MET A 1 -14.83 14.40 -0.91
N HIS A 2 -14.73 14.11 -2.21
CA HIS A 2 -15.34 12.93 -2.81
C HIS A 2 -14.24 11.88 -3.06
N ALA A 3 -14.46 10.67 -2.55
CA ALA A 3 -13.70 9.51 -2.96
C ALA A 3 -14.28 9.02 -4.28
N THR A 4 -13.42 8.67 -5.24
CA THR A 4 -13.85 8.14 -6.56
C THR A 4 -14.57 6.79 -6.43
N MET A 5 -14.36 6.10 -5.30
CA MET A 5 -14.99 4.83 -4.94
C MET A 5 -15.59 4.93 -3.54
N PRO A 6 -16.79 4.37 -3.28
CA PRO A 6 -17.30 4.23 -1.93
C PRO A 6 -16.35 3.38 -1.09
N TRP A 7 -15.90 3.89 0.04
CA TRP A 7 -14.87 3.28 0.87
C TRP A 7 -15.11 1.80 1.24
N HIS A 8 -16.37 1.35 1.39
CA HIS A 8 -16.72 -0.03 1.73
C HIS A 8 -16.46 -1.02 0.58
N THR A 9 -16.29 -0.55 -0.65
CA THR A 9 -15.93 -1.39 -1.81
C THR A 9 -14.43 -1.69 -1.87
N VAL A 10 -13.60 -1.00 -1.09
CA VAL A 10 -12.15 -1.23 -1.05
C VAL A 10 -11.85 -2.62 -0.49
N LYS A 11 -11.09 -3.43 -1.24
CA LYS A 11 -10.74 -4.80 -0.83
C LYS A 11 -9.61 -4.80 0.21
N ASP A 12 -8.53 -4.11 -0.10
CA ASP A 12 -7.31 -4.05 0.68
C ASP A 12 -6.85 -2.59 0.82
N ILE A 13 -6.19 -2.25 1.92
CA ILE A 13 -5.59 -0.92 2.16
C ILE A 13 -4.08 -1.06 2.35
N PHE A 14 -3.32 -0.24 1.61
CA PHE A 14 -1.87 -0.14 1.75
C PHE A 14 -1.51 0.96 2.74
N ILE A 15 -0.76 0.60 3.77
CA ILE A 15 -0.33 1.46 4.87
C ILE A 15 1.19 1.42 4.93
N LEU A 16 1.84 2.55 4.66
CA LEU A 16 3.30 2.65 4.79
C LEU A 16 3.60 3.07 6.22
N VAL A 17 4.41 2.24 6.90
CA VAL A 17 4.79 2.41 8.30
C VAL A 17 6.27 2.74 8.38
N ASN A 18 6.60 3.91 8.93
CA ASN A 18 7.98 4.30 9.18
C ASN A 18 8.43 3.81 10.56
N ILE A 19 9.44 2.95 10.58
CA ILE A 19 10.11 2.51 11.80
C ILE A 19 11.23 3.50 12.09
N LYS A 20 10.91 4.54 12.88
CA LYS A 20 11.77 5.70 13.11
C LYS A 20 13.17 5.31 13.56
N GLU A 21 13.26 4.42 14.55
CA GLU A 21 14.53 3.96 15.14
C GLU A 21 15.44 3.24 14.16
N LYS A 22 14.88 2.71 13.06
CA LYS A 22 15.61 1.95 12.05
C LYS A 22 15.78 2.71 10.74
N HIS A 23 15.26 3.95 10.64
CA HIS A 23 15.18 4.71 9.39
C HIS A 23 14.66 3.88 8.22
N HIS A 24 13.69 3.01 8.51
CA HIS A 24 13.25 1.97 7.59
C HIS A 24 11.75 2.02 7.43
N TRP A 25 11.28 1.67 6.23
CA TRP A 25 9.86 1.62 5.95
C TRP A 25 9.39 0.19 5.67
N VAL A 26 8.23 -0.13 6.23
CA VAL A 26 7.52 -1.41 6.08
C VAL A 26 6.17 -1.13 5.44
N LEU A 27 5.71 -2.04 4.58
CA LEU A 27 4.36 -1.97 4.03
C LEU A 27 3.44 -2.91 4.82
N ALA A 28 2.39 -2.36 5.41
CA ALA A 28 1.27 -3.10 5.96
C ALA A 28 0.11 -3.11 4.95
N VAL A 29 -0.44 -4.29 4.67
CA VAL A 29 -1.59 -4.49 3.78
C VAL A 29 -2.75 -5.01 4.62
N LEU A 30 -3.70 -4.14 4.91
CA LEU A 30 -4.91 -4.48 5.63
C LEU A 30 -5.90 -5.13 4.67
N SER A 31 -6.19 -6.42 4.86
CA SER A 31 -7.19 -7.14 4.08
C SER A 31 -8.47 -7.35 4.88
N PHE A 32 -9.57 -6.77 4.41
CA PHE A 32 -10.88 -6.90 5.06
C PHE A 32 -11.57 -8.23 4.79
N SER A 33 -11.22 -8.94 3.71
CA SER A 33 -11.79 -10.28 3.47
C SER A 33 -11.10 -11.32 4.34
N GLU A 34 -9.77 -11.21 4.46
CA GLU A 34 -8.99 -12.18 5.23
C GLU A 34 -8.99 -11.89 6.73
N ARG A 35 -9.27 -10.64 7.14
CA ARG A 35 -9.11 -10.14 8.51
C ARG A 35 -7.65 -10.25 9.00
N TYR A 36 -6.71 -9.93 8.12
CA TYR A 36 -5.28 -9.89 8.42
C TYR A 36 -4.67 -8.54 8.06
N ILE A 37 -3.58 -8.22 8.74
CA ILE A 37 -2.61 -7.21 8.31
C ILE A 37 -1.37 -7.98 7.83
N PHE A 38 -1.14 -7.98 6.52
CA PHE A 38 0.05 -8.59 5.93
C PHE A 38 1.20 -7.60 5.96
N LEU A 39 2.37 -8.04 6.39
CA LEU A 39 3.55 -7.21 6.60
C LEU A 39 4.62 -7.61 5.60
N TYR A 40 4.99 -6.64 4.76
CA TYR A 40 6.13 -6.76 3.89
C TYR A 40 7.28 -5.89 4.40
N ASP A 41 8.32 -6.57 4.87
CA ASP A 41 9.62 -5.98 5.17
C ASP A 41 10.63 -6.40 4.09
N SER A 42 11.17 -5.42 3.37
CA SER A 42 12.21 -5.65 2.37
C SER A 42 13.59 -5.89 2.97
N TYR A 43 13.77 -5.72 4.27
CA TYR A 43 15.03 -5.93 4.97
C TYR A 43 14.86 -7.00 6.05
N GLU A 44 15.27 -8.22 5.74
CA GLU A 44 15.26 -9.29 6.73
C GLU A 44 16.52 -9.19 7.61
N SER A 45 16.33 -8.88 8.89
CA SER A 45 17.40 -9.09 9.87
C SER A 45 16.84 -9.61 11.20
N CYS A 46 17.60 -10.50 11.82
CA CYS A 46 17.27 -11.12 13.10
C CYS A 46 16.86 -10.08 14.16
N GLY A 47 15.76 -10.35 14.88
CA GLY A 47 15.31 -9.55 16.02
C GLY A 47 14.55 -8.25 15.70
N ARG A 48 14.25 -7.93 14.43
CA ARG A 48 13.48 -6.73 14.05
C ARG A 48 11.97 -6.87 14.15
N TYR A 49 11.47 -8.10 14.17
CA TYR A 49 10.04 -8.36 14.20
C TYR A 49 9.38 -7.75 15.43
N THR A 50 10.03 -7.71 16.59
CA THR A 50 9.47 -7.12 17.81
C THR A 50 9.23 -5.62 17.67
N THR A 51 10.18 -4.85 17.12
CA THR A 51 10.04 -3.40 16.90
C THR A 51 8.95 -3.09 15.88
N ILE A 52 8.92 -3.83 14.76
CA ILE A 52 7.91 -3.63 13.71
C ILE A 52 6.53 -3.99 14.25
N PHE A 53 6.43 -5.11 14.98
CA PHE A 53 5.18 -5.56 15.55
C PHE A 53 4.64 -4.56 16.57
N ALA A 54 5.47 -4.00 17.46
CA ALA A 54 5.02 -3.00 18.43
C ALA A 54 4.45 -1.72 17.78
N GLU A 55 5.04 -1.25 16.67
CA GLU A 55 4.54 -0.09 15.93
C GLU A 55 3.21 -0.40 15.21
N ILE A 56 3.03 -1.63 14.72
CA ILE A 56 1.86 -2.02 13.92
C ILE A 56 0.72 -2.54 14.80
N GLU A 57 1.01 -3.08 15.97
CA GLU A 57 0.02 -3.54 16.96
C GLU A 57 -0.95 -2.41 17.32
N GLN A 58 -0.46 -1.17 17.43
CA GLN A 58 -1.32 0.01 17.62
C GLN A 58 -2.31 0.22 16.47
N LEU A 59 -1.90 -0.05 15.23
CA LEU A 59 -2.80 -0.02 14.08
C LEU A 59 -3.80 -1.18 14.16
N ALA A 60 -3.35 -2.38 14.51
CA ALA A 60 -4.20 -3.56 14.67
C ALA A 60 -5.27 -3.37 15.76
N GLU A 61 -5.02 -2.52 16.75
CA GLU A 61 -5.97 -2.14 17.80
C GLU A 61 -6.96 -1.07 17.35
N ILE A 62 -6.48 0.00 16.70
CA ILE A 62 -7.34 1.13 16.32
C ILE A 62 -8.22 0.79 15.11
N ILE A 63 -7.74 -0.04 14.17
CA ILE A 63 -8.47 -0.38 12.94
C ILE A 63 -9.85 -1.00 13.24
N PRO A 64 -10.00 -2.08 14.03
CA PRO A 64 -11.29 -2.67 14.36
C PRO A 64 -12.31 -1.66 14.91
N LEU A 65 -11.87 -0.82 15.84
CA LEU A 65 -12.70 0.22 16.46
C LEU A 65 -13.19 1.23 15.42
N CYS A 66 -12.31 1.69 14.52
CA CYS A 66 -12.68 2.60 13.43
C CYS A 66 -13.70 1.95 12.48
N LEU A 67 -13.52 0.68 12.14
CA LEU A 67 -14.41 -0.06 11.24
C LEU A 67 -15.80 -0.22 11.86
N GLN A 68 -15.87 -0.52 13.16
CA GLN A 68 -17.12 -0.63 13.91
C GLN A 68 -17.84 0.73 13.97
N ALA A 69 -17.15 1.79 14.38
CA ALA A 69 -17.71 3.14 14.48
C ALA A 69 -18.27 3.65 13.14
N CYS A 70 -17.65 3.27 12.01
CA CYS A 70 -18.10 3.66 10.68
C CYS A 70 -19.20 2.75 10.09
N ASN A 71 -19.67 1.75 10.83
CA ASN A 71 -20.58 0.70 10.35
C ASN A 71 -20.03 -0.01 9.08
N PHE A 72 -18.71 -0.29 9.04
CA PHE A 72 -18.02 -0.87 7.90
C PHE A 72 -18.68 -2.15 7.40
N TYR A 73 -18.77 -3.15 8.28
CA TYR A 73 -19.16 -4.52 7.91
C TYR A 73 -20.57 -4.56 7.33
N LYS A 74 -21.50 -3.81 7.92
CA LYS A 74 -22.85 -3.64 7.39
C LYS A 74 -22.86 -3.03 5.99
N LYS A 75 -22.08 -1.97 5.77
CA LYS A 75 -22.00 -1.29 4.45
C LYS A 75 -21.30 -2.15 3.40
N LYS A 76 -20.33 -2.97 3.80
CA LYS A 76 -19.61 -3.89 2.92
C LYS A 76 -20.40 -5.17 2.63
N GLY A 77 -21.40 -5.49 3.45
CA GLY A 77 -22.18 -6.73 3.33
C GLY A 77 -21.47 -7.95 3.91
N ILE A 78 -20.51 -7.75 4.84
CA ILE A 78 -19.88 -8.85 5.57
C ILE A 78 -20.81 -9.25 6.72
N ASP A 79 -21.39 -10.44 6.63
CA ASP A 79 -22.09 -11.08 7.74
C ASP A 79 -21.06 -11.69 8.70
N LEU A 80 -20.77 -10.96 9.78
CA LEU A 80 -19.75 -11.33 10.76
C LEU A 80 -19.98 -12.73 11.34
N GLN A 81 -21.23 -13.16 11.50
CA GLN A 81 -21.58 -14.45 12.10
C GLN A 81 -21.40 -15.64 11.14
N LYS A 82 -21.39 -15.38 9.83
CA LYS A 82 -21.29 -16.43 8.81
C LYS A 82 -19.94 -16.47 8.11
N HIS A 83 -19.20 -15.36 8.11
CA HIS A 83 -17.95 -15.28 7.39
C HIS A 83 -16.87 -16.11 8.10
N PRO A 84 -16.18 -17.06 7.42
CA PRO A 84 -15.24 -17.98 8.07
C PRO A 84 -14.13 -17.31 8.89
N ARG A 85 -13.65 -16.15 8.44
CA ARG A 85 -12.63 -15.33 9.12
C ARG A 85 -13.15 -14.48 10.30
N TYR A 86 -14.47 -14.36 10.45
CA TYR A 86 -15.09 -13.46 11.44
C TYR A 86 -16.02 -14.15 12.43
N LYS A 87 -16.60 -15.32 12.09
CA LYS A 87 -17.68 -15.97 12.87
C LYS A 87 -17.37 -16.25 14.34
N ASP A 88 -16.09 -16.44 14.67
CA ASP A 88 -15.63 -16.78 16.02
C ASP A 88 -14.85 -15.62 16.68
N LYS A 89 -14.94 -14.41 16.13
CA LYS A 89 -14.22 -13.21 16.61
C LYS A 89 -15.19 -12.06 16.88
N ASP A 90 -14.91 -11.24 17.88
CA ASP A 90 -15.61 -9.98 18.06
C ASP A 90 -15.28 -9.00 16.91
N SER A 91 -16.21 -8.12 16.60
CA SER A 91 -16.00 -6.99 15.69
C SER A 91 -14.84 -6.07 16.10
N SER A 92 -14.56 -5.95 17.40
CA SER A 92 -13.47 -5.15 17.97
C SER A 92 -12.16 -5.91 18.18
N ASP A 93 -12.15 -7.23 18.00
CA ASP A 93 -10.90 -8.01 18.16
C ASP A 93 -9.81 -7.53 17.20
N LEU A 94 -8.57 -7.63 17.64
CA LEU A 94 -7.40 -7.28 16.84
C LEU A 94 -7.38 -8.06 15.51
N PHE A 95 -6.84 -7.42 14.48
CA PHE A 95 -6.50 -8.14 13.26
C PHE A 95 -5.24 -8.96 13.51
N ASP A 96 -5.23 -10.18 13.01
CA ASP A 96 -4.02 -11.01 13.07
C ASP A 96 -2.97 -10.40 12.13
N MET A 97 -1.71 -10.43 12.54
CA MET A 97 -0.59 -9.93 11.74
C MET A 97 0.20 -11.09 11.16
N LEU A 98 0.55 -11.02 9.87
CA LEU A 98 1.34 -12.04 9.18
C LEU A 98 2.49 -11.40 8.42
N PHE A 99 3.70 -11.90 8.59
CA PHE A 99 4.84 -11.52 7.76
C PHE A 99 4.82 -12.32 6.45
N GLU A 100 5.02 -11.62 5.35
CA GLU A 100 5.13 -12.22 4.03
C GLU A 100 6.60 -12.62 3.76
N ASP A 101 6.86 -13.91 3.90
CA ASP A 101 8.18 -14.49 3.66
C ASP A 101 8.42 -14.78 2.16
N ASN A 102 9.68 -15.02 1.81
CA ASN A 102 10.13 -15.38 0.45
C ASN A 102 9.90 -14.30 -0.63
N LEU A 103 9.74 -13.04 -0.24
CA LEU A 103 9.64 -11.91 -1.16
C LEU A 103 11.02 -11.29 -1.46
N PRO A 104 11.18 -10.49 -2.52
CA PRO A 104 12.44 -9.81 -2.83
C PRO A 104 12.93 -8.98 -1.66
N GLN A 105 14.21 -9.13 -1.33
CA GLN A 105 14.87 -8.41 -0.24
C GLN A 105 15.92 -7.44 -0.79
N GLN A 106 16.13 -6.35 -0.06
CA GLN A 106 17.16 -5.39 -0.36
C GLN A 106 18.53 -5.87 0.16
N PRO A 107 19.63 -5.61 -0.57
CA PRO A 107 20.97 -5.89 -0.07
C PRO A 107 21.26 -5.15 1.23
N SER A 108 22.13 -5.72 2.07
CA SER A 108 22.61 -5.05 3.28
C SER A 108 23.25 -3.69 2.94
N GLY A 109 22.91 -2.66 3.74
CA GLY A 109 23.36 -1.28 3.52
C GLY A 109 22.60 -0.53 2.41
N SER A 110 21.62 -1.15 1.76
CA SER A 110 20.75 -0.46 0.80
C SER A 110 19.82 0.54 1.50
N LEU A 111 19.49 1.63 0.80
CA LEU A 111 18.51 2.65 1.22
C LEU A 111 17.22 2.56 0.39
N ASP A 112 16.97 1.40 -0.23
CA ASP A 112 15.89 1.20 -1.20
C ASP A 112 14.58 0.67 -0.62
N CYS A 113 14.41 0.60 0.70
CA CYS A 113 13.17 0.12 1.33
C CYS A 113 11.89 0.72 0.69
N GLY A 114 11.89 2.03 0.41
CA GLY A 114 10.83 2.74 -0.30
C GLY A 114 10.52 2.15 -1.69
N LEU A 115 11.57 1.85 -2.46
CA LEU A 115 11.46 1.31 -3.80
C LEU A 115 10.88 -0.10 -3.80
N TYR A 116 11.30 -0.93 -2.85
CA TYR A 116 10.79 -2.29 -2.67
C TYR A 116 9.30 -2.27 -2.31
N MET A 117 8.91 -1.46 -1.32
CA MET A 117 7.50 -1.34 -0.92
C MET A 117 6.59 -0.85 -2.05
N VAL A 118 6.99 0.21 -2.78
CA VAL A 118 6.16 0.76 -3.87
C VAL A 118 6.00 -0.26 -4.99
N THR A 119 7.05 -1.02 -5.27
CA THR A 119 7.00 -2.11 -6.26
C THR A 119 6.10 -3.24 -5.80
N TYR A 120 6.17 -3.63 -4.53
CA TYR A 120 5.29 -4.64 -3.95
C TYR A 120 3.81 -4.21 -3.98
N ALA A 121 3.52 -2.97 -3.56
CA ALA A 121 2.17 -2.39 -3.64
C ALA A 121 1.66 -2.32 -5.08
N GLU A 122 2.52 -1.97 -6.04
CA GLU A 122 2.20 -2.04 -7.46
C GLU A 122 1.81 -3.47 -7.87
N CYS A 123 2.60 -4.50 -7.53
CA CYS A 123 2.31 -5.89 -7.89
C CYS A 123 0.92 -6.32 -7.43
N LEU A 124 0.64 -6.09 -6.14
CA LEU A 124 -0.63 -6.47 -5.52
C LEU A 124 -1.80 -5.75 -6.17
N SER A 125 -1.64 -4.47 -6.50
CA SER A 125 -2.67 -3.68 -7.19
C SER A 125 -3.06 -4.24 -8.56
N TYR A 126 -2.13 -4.92 -9.26
CA TYR A 126 -2.38 -5.53 -10.56
C TYR A 126 -2.59 -7.05 -10.50
N GLY A 127 -2.65 -7.64 -9.31
CA GLY A 127 -2.73 -9.09 -9.13
C GLY A 127 -1.53 -9.86 -9.70
N GLN A 128 -0.38 -9.18 -9.85
CA GLN A 128 0.84 -9.80 -10.36
C GLN A 128 1.59 -10.52 -9.22
N ARG A 129 2.24 -11.65 -9.55
CA ARG A 129 3.12 -12.33 -8.61
C ARG A 129 4.40 -11.53 -8.44
N VAL A 130 4.73 -11.19 -7.22
CA VAL A 130 5.88 -10.34 -6.86
C VAL A 130 7.22 -10.96 -7.28
N LEU A 131 7.29 -12.30 -7.27
CA LEU A 131 8.46 -13.08 -7.68
C LEU A 131 8.77 -13.03 -9.18
N SER A 132 7.90 -12.44 -10.00
CA SER A 132 8.10 -12.34 -11.45
C SER A 132 8.85 -11.09 -11.89
N ILE A 133 9.25 -10.23 -10.94
CA ILE A 133 9.90 -8.95 -11.24
C ILE A 133 11.41 -9.07 -11.06
N GLU A 134 12.14 -8.77 -12.14
CA GLU A 134 13.56 -8.47 -12.05
C GLU A 134 13.75 -7.16 -11.26
N PHE A 135 14.19 -7.29 -10.01
CA PHE A 135 14.34 -6.14 -9.13
C PHE A 135 15.66 -5.41 -9.43
N ASN A 136 15.63 -4.53 -10.42
CA ASN A 136 16.73 -3.61 -10.71
C ASN A 136 16.41 -2.21 -10.13
N PRO A 137 17.06 -1.80 -9.02
CA PRO A 137 16.74 -0.53 -8.37
C PRO A 137 16.89 0.69 -9.27
N ASN A 138 17.90 0.70 -10.15
CA ASN A 138 18.14 1.85 -11.04
C ASN A 138 17.07 1.95 -12.13
N ALA A 139 16.65 0.82 -12.69
CA ALA A 139 15.55 0.79 -13.65
C ALA A 139 14.23 1.22 -13.01
N LEU A 140 13.94 0.72 -11.80
CA LEU A 140 12.73 1.09 -11.06
C LEU A 140 12.72 2.57 -10.65
N ARG A 141 13.84 3.13 -10.17
CA ARG A 141 13.95 4.57 -9.89
C ARG A 141 13.71 5.41 -11.14
N THR A 142 14.35 5.06 -12.25
CA THR A 142 14.18 5.77 -13.53
C THR A 142 12.73 5.71 -13.98
N ARG A 143 12.10 4.54 -13.89
CA ARG A 143 10.68 4.35 -14.16
C ARG A 143 9.84 5.25 -13.27
N TYR A 144 9.90 5.12 -11.95
CA TYR A 144 9.06 5.92 -11.05
C TYR A 144 9.31 7.44 -11.17
N ALA A 145 10.55 7.88 -11.39
CA ALA A 145 10.85 9.28 -11.66
C ALA A 145 10.18 9.78 -12.94
N ALA A 146 10.29 9.03 -14.05
CA ALA A 146 9.62 9.37 -15.31
C ALA A 146 8.09 9.39 -15.16
N LEU A 147 7.54 8.43 -14.42
CA LEU A 147 6.12 8.38 -14.09
C LEU A 147 5.70 9.62 -13.29
N LEU A 148 6.37 9.96 -12.20
CA LEU A 148 6.05 11.14 -11.38
C LEU A 148 6.17 12.45 -12.19
N TRP A 149 7.23 12.58 -12.99
CA TRP A 149 7.44 13.75 -13.85
C TRP A 149 6.31 13.95 -14.86
N ASN A 150 5.94 12.89 -15.58
CA ASN A 150 4.87 12.96 -16.56
C ASN A 150 3.52 13.33 -15.87
N TYR A 151 3.35 13.05 -14.57
CA TYR A 151 2.08 13.25 -13.85
C TYR A 151 1.98 14.72 -13.50
N GLY A 152 3.05 15.24 -12.91
CA GLY A 152 3.20 16.66 -12.64
C GLY A 152 3.00 17.48 -13.91
N THR A 153 3.59 17.05 -15.03
CA THR A 153 3.44 17.71 -16.33
C THR A 153 1.97 17.73 -16.77
N ARG A 154 1.29 16.58 -16.84
CA ARG A 154 -0.13 16.51 -17.26
C ARG A 154 -1.06 17.26 -16.30
N LYS A 155 -0.77 17.23 -14.99
CA LYS A 155 -1.53 17.96 -13.97
C LYS A 155 -1.39 19.46 -14.17
N GLN A 156 -0.18 19.93 -14.50
CA GLN A 156 0.11 21.32 -14.82
C GLN A 156 -0.57 21.76 -16.13
N GLU A 157 -0.45 20.97 -17.20
CA GLU A 157 -1.10 21.23 -18.50
C GLU A 157 -2.63 21.33 -18.37
N ALA A 158 -3.22 20.52 -17.50
CA ALA A 158 -4.65 20.55 -17.22
C ALA A 158 -5.08 21.68 -16.26
N ASN A 159 -4.14 22.51 -15.78
CA ASN A 159 -4.36 23.52 -14.73
C ASN A 159 -5.08 22.94 -13.50
N ALA A 160 -4.77 21.69 -13.15
CA ALA A 160 -5.42 21.00 -12.06
C ALA A 160 -4.71 21.31 -10.74
N HIS A 161 -5.44 21.96 -9.83
CA HIS A 161 -4.92 22.35 -8.51
C HIS A 161 -5.07 21.21 -7.49
N SER A 162 -5.87 20.19 -7.82
CA SER A 162 -6.12 19.02 -7.00
C SER A 162 -6.04 17.74 -7.82
N ASP A 163 -5.84 16.59 -7.16
CA ASP A 163 -5.92 15.28 -7.85
C ASP A 163 -7.34 14.92 -8.28
N PHE A 164 -8.34 15.70 -7.86
CA PHE A 164 -9.71 15.58 -8.34
C PHE A 164 -9.88 16.23 -9.72
N GLU A 165 -9.22 17.36 -9.94
CA GLU A 165 -9.17 18.05 -11.24
C GLU A 165 -8.15 17.43 -12.20
N ALA A 166 -7.22 16.62 -11.69
CA ALA A 166 -6.14 16.06 -12.49
C ALA A 166 -6.67 15.11 -13.59
N PRO A 167 -6.00 15.06 -14.77
CA PRO A 167 -6.39 14.16 -15.85
C PRO A 167 -6.49 12.71 -15.41
N LEU A 168 -7.37 11.95 -16.09
CA LEU A 168 -7.52 10.52 -15.84
C LEU A 168 -6.15 9.82 -15.84
N ARG A 169 -5.96 9.05 -14.77
CA ARG A 169 -4.82 8.16 -14.59
C ARG A 169 -4.87 7.13 -15.73
N PRO A 170 -3.83 7.00 -16.55
CA PRO A 170 -3.82 6.07 -17.66
C PRO A 170 -3.68 4.63 -17.18
N VAL A 171 -4.36 3.76 -17.93
CA VAL A 171 -4.46 2.31 -17.70
C VAL A 171 -3.09 1.65 -17.93
N ARG A 172 -2.63 0.82 -16.97
CA ARG A 172 -1.39 0.03 -17.08
C ARG A 172 -1.58 -1.26 -17.87
N LYS A 173 -0.56 -1.62 -18.68
CA LYS A 173 -0.34 -3.00 -19.16
C LYS A 173 0.62 -3.71 -18.20
N SER A 174 0.32 -4.96 -17.87
CA SER A 174 0.89 -5.77 -16.80
C SER A 174 2.31 -6.33 -17.03
N ARG A 175 3.00 -5.93 -18.10
CA ARG A 175 4.32 -6.49 -18.41
C ARG A 175 5.43 -5.54 -17.97
N ILE A 176 6.10 -5.90 -16.89
CA ILE A 176 7.46 -5.43 -16.61
C ILE A 176 8.35 -6.24 -17.55
N THR A 177 8.57 -5.74 -18.76
CA THR A 177 9.54 -6.33 -19.69
C THR A 177 10.92 -5.87 -19.26
N SER A 178 11.86 -6.80 -19.16
CA SER A 178 13.29 -6.53 -18.96
C SER A 178 13.76 -5.45 -19.94
N VAL A 179 14.64 -4.56 -19.47
CA VAL A 179 15.20 -3.48 -20.28
C VAL A 179 16.17 -4.08 -21.29
N THR A 180 15.65 -4.48 -22.45
CA THR A 180 16.44 -4.83 -23.62
C THR A 180 15.57 -4.65 -24.86
N GLU A 181 15.06 -3.44 -25.05
CA GLU A 181 14.68 -2.94 -26.37
C GLU A 181 14.56 -1.41 -26.28
N VAL A 182 15.66 -0.74 -26.60
CA VAL A 182 15.60 0.57 -27.23
C VAL A 182 14.82 0.34 -28.52
N LEU A 183 13.56 0.80 -28.61
CA LEU A 183 12.87 1.22 -29.85
C LEU A 183 11.41 1.64 -29.57
N GLU A 184 10.99 2.64 -30.33
CA GLU A 184 9.76 3.42 -30.31
C GLU A 184 8.44 2.66 -30.03
N VAL A 185 7.82 2.84 -28.85
CA VAL A 185 6.37 2.60 -28.69
C VAL A 185 5.75 3.49 -27.59
N SER A 186 4.84 4.37 -28.02
CA SER A 186 3.80 5.11 -27.26
C SER A 186 3.80 4.99 -25.72
N TRP A 187 4.26 6.07 -25.08
CA TRP A 187 4.34 6.25 -23.63
C TRP A 187 2.97 6.30 -22.96
N ARG A 188 2.71 5.37 -22.04
CA ARG A 188 1.65 5.48 -21.04
C ARG A 188 2.18 4.89 -19.75
N VAL A 189 2.01 5.62 -18.62
CA VAL A 189 1.64 5.16 -17.25
C VAL A 189 2.14 6.13 -16.15
N PHE A 190 1.60 6.05 -14.90
CA PHE A 190 1.86 6.90 -13.70
C PHE A 190 1.94 6.16 -12.34
N VAL A 191 2.40 6.82 -11.25
CA VAL A 191 2.51 6.35 -9.83
C VAL A 191 2.06 7.41 -8.75
N LEU A 192 1.51 6.89 -7.62
CA LEU A 192 1.37 7.33 -6.18
C LEU A 192 0.43 8.46 -5.65
N GLN A 193 -0.32 8.05 -4.58
CA GLN A 193 -0.70 8.71 -3.30
C GLN A 193 -2.13 9.30 -3.11
N ARG A 194 -2.74 9.00 -1.93
CA ARG A 194 -3.80 9.81 -1.28
C ARG A 194 -3.86 9.57 0.24
N GLN A 195 -3.62 10.62 1.04
CA GLN A 195 -4.04 10.67 2.45
C GLN A 195 -5.58 10.67 2.55
N TYR A 196 -6.14 9.72 3.29
CA TYR A 196 -7.55 9.76 3.71
C TYR A 196 -7.69 10.51 5.03
N ASN A 197 -8.90 11.03 5.27
CA ASN A 197 -9.39 11.65 6.51
C ASN A 197 -9.44 10.68 7.71
N PHE A 198 -8.31 10.09 8.09
CA PHE A 198 -8.19 9.39 9.37
C PHE A 198 -8.06 10.35 10.56
N THR A 199 -7.81 11.64 10.29
CA THR A 199 -7.58 12.69 11.29
C THR A 199 -8.85 13.24 11.95
N LYS A 200 -10.05 12.91 11.45
CA LYS A 200 -11.30 13.42 12.05
C LYS A 200 -11.74 12.64 13.31
N TYR A 201 -11.17 11.44 13.52
CA TYR A 201 -11.57 10.54 14.61
C TYR A 201 -10.40 9.98 15.44
N ALA A 202 -9.15 10.18 15.01
CA ALA A 202 -7.97 9.80 15.77
C ALA A 202 -6.83 10.80 15.54
N ASN A 203 -6.23 11.27 16.63
CA ASN A 203 -5.08 12.16 16.63
C ASN A 203 -3.82 11.28 16.47
N TRP A 204 -3.41 11.03 15.23
CA TRP A 204 -2.28 10.15 14.94
C TRP A 204 -0.95 10.86 15.20
N ASN A 205 -0.23 10.45 16.25
CA ASN A 205 1.14 10.92 16.53
C ASN A 205 2.22 10.27 15.63
N TYR A 206 1.82 9.56 14.58
CA TYR A 206 2.69 8.73 13.72
C TYR A 206 2.50 9.06 12.23
N PRO A 207 3.59 9.16 11.44
CA PRO A 207 3.49 9.44 10.01
C PRO A 207 3.02 8.20 9.24
N VAL A 208 1.70 8.06 9.09
CA VAL A 208 1.08 7.00 8.27
C VAL A 208 0.75 7.56 6.89
N ILE A 209 1.27 6.92 5.83
CA ILE A 209 0.90 7.24 4.45
C ILE A 209 0.01 6.12 3.90
N LEU A 210 -1.20 6.49 3.50
CA LEU A 210 -2.10 5.61 2.75
C LEU A 210 -1.80 5.74 1.26
N VAL A 211 -1.64 4.60 0.58
CA VAL A 211 -1.33 4.52 -0.86
C VAL A 211 -2.52 4.00 -1.64
#